data_AF-A0A1Z4RA62-F1
#
_entry.id   AF-A0A1Z4RA62-F1
#
_cell.length_a   1.000
_cell.length_b   1.000
_cell.length_c   1.000
_cell.angle_alpha   90.00
_cell.angle_beta   90.00
_cell.angle_gamma   90.00
#
_symmetry.space_group_name_H-M   'P 1'
#
loop_
_entity.id
_entity.type
_entity.pdbx_description
1 polymer ?
#
loop_
_entity_poly.entity_id
_entity_poly.type
_entity_poly.pdbx_seq_one_letter_code
_entity_poly.pdbx_strand_id
1 'polypeptide(L)'
;MKLYLQISLLLLNGLLIWGTNTTPNLAQNTPKPVPQTLPPPNCKDPQTTRDTIECGRIAYREADKKLLSVYKQLQAKLGGTQKKRLITSHENWMKYRDSACAFESKMYEGGSLEPPTRISCYARVTTQRLRDLDVWLQELNRR
;
A
#
# COMPACT_ATOMS: atom_id res chain seq x y z
N MET A 1 -17.77 -13.46 -17.70
CA MET A 1 -17.06 -14.55 -16.98
C MET A 1 -17.15 -14.20 -15.49
N LYS A 2 -18.35 -14.23 -14.87
CA LYS A 2 -19.10 -15.38 -14.32
C LYS A 2 -18.26 -16.22 -13.36
N LEU A 3 -18.57 -16.09 -12.07
CA LEU A 3 -18.41 -16.98 -10.90
C LEU A 3 -18.24 -15.99 -9.71
N TYR A 4 -19.12 -15.87 -8.73
CA TYR A 4 -19.72 -16.92 -7.93
C TYR A 4 -21.10 -16.49 -7.43
N LEU A 5 -22.12 -17.25 -7.80
CA LEU A 5 -23.44 -17.30 -7.18
C LEU A 5 -23.62 -18.76 -6.74
N GLN A 6 -24.23 -18.96 -5.57
CA GLN A 6 -24.69 -20.22 -4.96
C GLN A 6 -23.67 -20.97 -4.09
N ILE A 7 -23.83 -20.84 -2.78
CA ILE A 7 -23.77 -21.99 -1.87
C ILE A 7 -25.13 -22.04 -1.15
N SER A 8 -25.77 -23.18 -1.34
CA SER A 8 -27.18 -23.48 -1.09
C SER A 8 -27.50 -23.72 0.38
N LEU A 9 -28.78 -23.51 0.70
CA LEU A 9 -29.45 -23.98 1.90
C LEU A 9 -29.16 -25.46 2.17
N LEU A 10 -28.88 -25.79 3.44
CA LEU A 10 -29.11 -27.10 4.03
C LEU A 10 -29.90 -26.94 5.32
N LEU A 11 -30.75 -27.94 5.56
CA LEU A 11 -32.01 -27.90 6.26
C LEU A 11 -31.92 -28.07 7.78
N LEU A 12 -33.00 -27.65 8.43
CA LEU A 12 -33.44 -27.99 9.79
C LEU A 12 -33.15 -29.44 10.21
N ASN A 13 -32.64 -29.59 11.44
CA ASN A 13 -32.93 -30.60 12.47
C ASN A 13 -31.89 -30.36 13.59
N GLY A 14 -32.16 -30.23 14.88
CA GLY A 14 -33.35 -30.37 15.70
C GLY A 14 -32.90 -30.24 17.17
N LEU A 15 -33.88 -30.35 18.08
CA LEU A 15 -33.73 -30.65 19.51
C LEU A 15 -33.21 -29.54 20.43
N LEU A 16 -34.20 -28.91 21.07
CA LEU A 16 -34.11 -28.30 22.40
C LEU A 16 -33.52 -29.31 23.39
N ILE A 17 -32.34 -28.99 23.93
CA ILE A 17 -31.86 -29.54 25.19
C ILE A 17 -31.56 -28.35 26.09
N TRP A 18 -32.41 -28.13 27.09
CA TRP A 18 -32.10 -27.25 28.21
C TRP A 18 -31.09 -28.00 29.10
N GLY A 19 -29.83 -28.01 28.68
CA GLY A 19 -28.73 -28.43 29.55
C GLY A 19 -28.39 -27.28 30.49
N THR A 20 -28.61 -27.45 31.79
CA THR A 20 -28.10 -26.56 32.83
C THR A 20 -26.58 -26.72 32.91
N ASN A 21 -25.86 -26.13 31.97
CA ASN A 21 -24.41 -26.00 32.05
C ASN A 21 -24.07 -24.98 33.12
N THR A 22 -23.91 -25.44 34.36
CA THR A 22 -23.10 -24.74 35.37
C THR A 22 -21.65 -24.86 34.93
N THR A 23 -21.21 -23.93 34.08
CA THR A 23 -19.77 -23.77 33.86
C THR A 23 -19.19 -23.12 35.12
N PRO A 24 -18.15 -23.72 35.74
CA PRO A 24 -17.38 -22.99 36.73
C PRO A 24 -16.79 -21.76 36.03
N ASN A 25 -17.02 -20.59 36.61
CA ASN A 25 -16.36 -19.34 36.20
C ASN A 25 -14.84 -19.53 36.35
N LEU A 26 -14.18 -19.94 35.26
CA LEU A 26 -12.78 -19.61 35.05
C LEU A 26 -12.77 -18.12 34.74
N ALA A 27 -12.52 -17.31 35.77
CA ALA A 27 -12.22 -15.90 35.62
C ALA A 27 -11.20 -15.76 34.49
N GLN A 28 -11.66 -15.22 33.36
CA GLN A 28 -10.82 -14.98 32.20
C GLN A 28 -9.84 -13.88 32.58
N ASN A 29 -8.66 -14.26 33.07
CA ASN A 29 -7.48 -13.42 33.05
C ASN A 29 -7.02 -13.30 31.58
N THR A 30 -7.84 -12.69 30.73
CA THR A 30 -7.40 -12.25 29.42
C THR A 30 -6.40 -11.12 29.66
N PRO A 31 -5.15 -11.23 29.19
CA PRO A 31 -4.23 -10.10 29.20
C PRO A 31 -4.93 -8.93 28.50
N LYS A 32 -5.03 -7.79 29.19
CA LYS A 32 -5.58 -6.56 28.64
C LYS A 32 -4.95 -6.32 27.26
N PRO A 33 -5.73 -6.03 26.20
CA PRO A 33 -5.16 -5.75 24.88
C PRO A 33 -4.12 -4.64 25.01
N VAL A 34 -2.84 -4.98 24.78
CA VAL A 34 -1.79 -3.97 24.72
C VAL A 34 -2.14 -3.07 23.53
N PRO A 35 -2.22 -1.75 23.70
CA PRO A 35 -2.40 -0.82 22.59
C PRO A 35 -1.33 -1.11 21.54
N GLN A 36 -1.74 -1.63 20.38
CA GLN A 36 -0.83 -2.14 19.35
C GLN A 36 -0.09 -1.03 18.57
N THR A 37 -0.24 0.23 18.97
CA THR A 37 0.46 1.35 18.34
C THR A 37 1.84 1.52 18.97
N LEU A 38 2.81 0.80 18.42
CA LEU A 38 4.23 1.05 18.65
C LEU A 38 4.58 2.49 18.20
N PRO A 39 5.54 3.16 18.87
CA PRO A 39 5.97 4.49 18.47
C PRO A 39 6.57 4.48 17.05
N PRO A 40 6.47 5.62 16.32
CA PRO A 40 7.08 5.74 15.01
C PRO A 40 8.61 5.55 15.10
N PRO A 41 9.23 4.88 14.11
CA PRO A 41 10.67 4.61 14.13
C PRO A 41 11.51 5.86 13.88
N ASN A 42 12.78 5.84 14.31
CA ASN A 42 13.78 6.81 13.87
C ASN A 42 14.27 6.44 12.46
N CYS A 43 13.79 7.15 11.44
CA CYS A 43 14.17 6.87 10.05
C CYS A 43 15.55 7.32 9.62
N LYS A 44 16.30 8.01 10.50
CA LYS A 44 17.73 8.28 10.27
C LYS A 44 18.61 7.09 10.61
N ASP A 45 18.12 6.20 11.47
CA ASP A 45 18.87 5.03 11.96
C ASP A 45 17.88 3.90 12.35
N PRO A 46 17.22 3.26 11.37
CA PRO A 46 16.27 2.19 11.64
C PRO A 46 16.97 0.95 12.18
N GLN A 47 16.57 0.49 13.37
CA GLN A 47 17.26 -0.61 14.08
C GLN A 47 16.72 -1.99 13.74
N THR A 48 15.49 -2.08 13.25
CA THR A 48 14.81 -3.36 12.97
C THR A 48 14.25 -3.40 11.56
N THR A 49 14.03 -4.60 11.02
CA THR A 49 13.34 -4.78 9.72
C THR A 49 11.99 -4.08 9.69
N ARG A 50 11.26 -4.09 10.82
CA ARG A 50 9.99 -3.38 10.98
C ARG A 50 10.17 -1.88 10.80
N ASP A 51 11.19 -1.30 11.44
CA ASP A 51 11.49 0.12 11.34
C ASP A 51 11.88 0.49 9.90
N THR A 52 12.70 -0.34 9.24
CA THR A 52 13.06 -0.15 7.83
C THR A 52 11.83 -0.15 6.92
N ILE A 53 10.89 -1.09 7.13
CA ILE A 53 9.64 -1.15 6.37
C ILE A 53 8.82 0.12 6.60
N GLU A 54 8.60 0.53 7.86
CA GLU A 54 7.78 1.70 8.15
C GLU A 54 8.42 2.99 7.63
N CYS A 55 9.72 3.15 7.76
CA CYS A 55 10.45 4.28 7.17
C CYS A 55 10.34 4.30 5.65
N GLY A 56 10.43 3.14 5.00
CA GLY A 56 10.16 3.01 3.56
C GLY A 56 8.72 3.41 3.19
N ARG A 57 7.73 3.05 4.01
CA ARG A 57 6.33 3.46 3.80
C ARG A 57 6.15 4.96 3.96
N ILE A 58 6.80 5.59 4.94
CA ILE A 58 6.81 7.05 5.11
C ILE A 58 7.38 7.71 3.86
N ALA A 59 8.58 7.29 3.44
CA ALA A 59 9.23 7.84 2.24
C ALA A 59 8.38 7.67 0.98
N TYR A 60 7.77 6.50 0.79
CA TYR A 60 6.88 6.27 -0.34
C TYR A 60 5.63 7.17 -0.29
N ARG A 61 4.97 7.30 0.87
CA ARG A 61 3.80 8.19 1.02
C ARG A 61 4.14 9.65 0.71
N GLU A 62 5.31 10.13 1.16
CA GLU A 62 5.76 11.47 0.86
C GLU A 62 6.02 11.69 -0.63
N ALA A 63 6.71 10.74 -1.27
CA ALA A 63 6.98 10.80 -2.71
C ALA A 63 5.68 10.77 -3.52
N ASP A 64 4.73 9.91 -3.14
CA ASP A 64 3.44 9.74 -3.82
C ASP A 64 2.57 11.00 -3.68
N LYS A 65 2.51 11.59 -2.47
CA LYS A 65 1.81 12.86 -2.25
C LYS A 65 2.37 13.98 -3.14
N LYS A 66 3.69 14.10 -3.24
CA LYS A 66 4.36 15.09 -4.11
C LYS A 66 4.07 14.80 -5.58
N LEU A 67 4.18 13.55 -6.01
CA LEU A 67 3.89 13.12 -7.38
C LEU A 67 2.44 13.46 -7.78
N LEU A 68 1.47 13.14 -6.92
CA LEU A 68 0.06 13.43 -7.16
C LEU A 68 -0.19 14.94 -7.29
N SER A 69 0.49 15.75 -6.47
CA SER A 69 0.39 17.21 -6.55
C SER A 69 0.88 17.73 -7.92
N VAL A 70 2.09 17.35 -8.33
CA VAL A 70 2.67 17.78 -9.63
C VAL A 70 1.83 17.27 -10.80
N TYR A 71 1.39 16.01 -10.74
CA TYR A 71 0.53 15.41 -11.76
C TYR A 71 -0.78 16.19 -11.94
N LYS A 72 -1.45 16.56 -10.84
CA LYS A 72 -2.67 17.38 -10.88
C LYS A 72 -2.42 18.77 -11.47
N GLN A 73 -1.31 19.41 -11.12
CA GLN A 73 -0.94 20.72 -11.69
C GLN A 73 -0.72 20.65 -13.19
N LEU A 74 -0.01 19.62 -13.67
CA LEU A 74 0.13 19.36 -15.11
C LEU A 74 -1.22 19.14 -15.79
N GLN A 75 -2.09 18.31 -15.21
CA GLN A 75 -3.44 18.05 -15.75
C GLN A 75 -4.33 19.31 -15.82
N ALA A 76 -4.09 20.30 -14.97
CA ALA A 76 -4.81 21.57 -14.98
C ALA A 76 -4.30 22.52 -16.07
N LYS A 77 -3.00 22.45 -16.40
CA LYS A 77 -2.37 23.28 -17.44
C LYS A 77 -2.54 22.73 -18.85
N LEU A 78 -2.75 21.42 -18.98
CA LEU A 78 -2.87 20.74 -20.27
C LEU A 78 -4.32 20.60 -20.74
N GLY A 79 -4.55 20.86 -22.03
CA GLY A 79 -5.83 20.61 -22.71
C GLY A 79 -5.78 19.44 -23.69
N GLY A 80 -6.97 18.99 -24.11
CA GLY A 80 -7.16 18.08 -25.26
C GLY A 80 -6.23 16.86 -25.29
N THR A 81 -5.55 16.68 -26.43
CA THR A 81 -4.68 15.53 -26.69
C THR A 81 -3.48 15.45 -25.75
N GLN A 82 -2.90 16.58 -25.31
CA GLN A 82 -1.73 16.56 -24.42
C GLN A 82 -2.09 16.02 -23.03
N LYS A 83 -3.24 16.43 -22.47
CA LYS A 83 -3.74 15.89 -21.21
C LYS A 83 -3.99 14.38 -21.28
N LYS A 84 -4.58 13.91 -22.38
CA LYS A 84 -4.78 12.47 -22.62
C LYS A 84 -3.45 11.70 -22.64
N ARG A 85 -2.43 12.23 -23.33
CA ARG A 85 -1.09 11.63 -23.37
C ARG A 85 -0.43 11.56 -21.98
N LEU A 86 -0.57 12.61 -21.17
CA LEU A 86 -0.08 12.60 -19.79
C LEU A 86 -0.75 11.50 -18.96
N ILE A 87 -2.07 11.37 -19.04
CA ILE A 87 -2.85 10.34 -18.32
C ILE A 87 -2.37 8.95 -18.70
N THR A 88 -2.35 8.63 -20.01
CA THR A 88 -1.89 7.31 -20.50
C THR A 88 -0.44 7.02 -20.12
N SER A 89 0.44 8.02 -20.20
CA SER A 89 1.84 7.88 -19.76
C SER A 89 1.93 7.56 -18.26
N HIS A 90 1.12 8.21 -17.43
CA HIS A 90 1.11 7.98 -15.98
C HIS A 90 0.54 6.59 -15.63
N GLU A 91 -0.52 6.15 -16.30
CA GLU A 91 -1.09 4.80 -16.15
C GLU A 91 -0.08 3.70 -16.51
N ASN A 92 0.64 3.87 -17.62
CA ASN A 92 1.68 2.92 -18.02
C ASN A 92 2.86 2.94 -17.04
N TRP A 93 3.22 4.12 -16.53
CA TRP A 93 4.24 4.22 -15.49
C TRP A 93 3.86 3.49 -14.20
N MET A 94 2.59 3.54 -13.76
CA MET A 94 2.15 2.78 -12.58
C MET A 94 2.36 1.27 -12.76
N LYS A 95 2.03 0.73 -13.94
CA LYS A 95 2.27 -0.68 -14.28
C LYS A 95 3.76 -1.01 -14.24
N TYR A 96 4.60 -0.14 -14.80
CA TYR A 96 6.06 -0.27 -14.75
C TYR A 96 6.58 -0.27 -13.31
N ARG A 97 6.13 0.66 -12.47
CA ARG A 97 6.55 0.72 -11.06
C ARG A 97 6.22 -0.59 -10.36
N ASP A 98 5.00 -1.08 -10.51
CA ASP A 98 4.56 -2.29 -9.83
C ASP A 98 5.33 -3.52 -10.32
N SER A 99 5.56 -3.67 -11.63
CA SER A 99 6.33 -4.80 -12.18
C SER A 99 7.82 -4.73 -11.87
N ALA A 100 8.44 -3.54 -11.96
CA ALA A 100 9.84 -3.34 -11.62
C ALA A 100 10.09 -3.63 -10.14
N CYS A 101 9.25 -3.12 -9.24
CA CYS A 101 9.42 -3.35 -7.81
C CYS A 101 9.10 -4.79 -7.38
N ALA A 102 8.23 -5.49 -8.10
CA ALA A 102 8.03 -6.92 -7.89
C ALA A 102 9.26 -7.73 -8.34
N PHE A 103 9.86 -7.38 -9.48
CA PHE A 103 11.10 -8.00 -9.96
C PHE A 103 12.26 -7.76 -8.99
N GLU A 104 12.49 -6.52 -8.56
CA GLU A 104 13.59 -6.17 -7.66
C GLU A 104 13.52 -6.92 -6.32
N SER A 105 12.32 -7.05 -5.73
CA SER A 105 12.17 -7.76 -4.45
C SER A 105 12.26 -9.27 -4.58
N LYS A 106 12.08 -9.83 -5.78
CA LYS A 106 12.06 -11.28 -6.03
C LYS A 106 13.38 -11.97 -5.67
N MET A 107 14.51 -11.27 -5.72
CA MET A 107 15.81 -11.81 -5.28
C MET A 107 15.82 -12.24 -3.81
N TYR A 108 14.88 -11.73 -3.01
CA TYR A 108 14.77 -12.00 -1.58
C TYR A 108 13.49 -12.77 -1.21
N GLU A 109 12.85 -13.41 -2.19
CA GLU A 109 11.53 -14.03 -2.02
C GLU A 109 11.42 -14.92 -0.77
N GLY A 110 10.40 -14.67 0.04
CA GLY A 110 10.14 -15.40 1.29
C GLY A 110 11.08 -15.02 2.44
N GLY A 111 12.07 -14.16 2.20
CA GLY A 111 13.02 -13.67 3.19
C GLY A 111 12.61 -12.34 3.81
N SER A 112 13.25 -12.01 4.93
CA SER A 112 13.02 -10.75 5.67
C SER A 112 13.43 -9.49 4.89
N LEU A 113 14.22 -9.63 3.82
CA LEU A 113 14.65 -8.53 2.96
C LEU A 113 13.69 -8.21 1.82
N GLU A 114 12.74 -9.10 1.47
CA GLU A 114 11.80 -8.84 0.37
C GLU A 114 10.93 -7.60 0.65
N PRO A 115 10.21 -7.49 1.79
CA PRO A 115 9.35 -6.34 2.05
C PRO A 115 10.08 -4.98 2.08
N PRO A 116 11.22 -4.80 2.79
CA PRO A 116 11.94 -3.53 2.80
C PRO A 116 12.53 -3.20 1.42
N THR A 117 12.97 -4.19 0.64
CA THR A 117 13.44 -3.99 -0.74
C THR A 117 12.31 -3.46 -1.61
N ARG A 118 11.14 -4.11 -1.55
CA ARG A 118 9.98 -3.72 -2.36
C ARG A 118 9.55 -2.29 -2.05
N ILE A 119 9.32 -1.94 -0.78
CA ILE A 119 8.84 -0.59 -0.44
C ILE A 119 9.87 0.51 -0.76
N SER A 120 11.16 0.20 -0.63
CA SER A 120 12.24 1.12 -1.02
C SER A 120 12.25 1.37 -2.53
N CYS A 121 12.00 0.33 -3.34
CA CYS A 121 11.80 0.50 -4.79
C CYS A 121 10.63 1.42 -5.09
N TYR A 122 9.47 1.22 -4.46
CA TYR A 122 8.30 2.08 -4.65
C TYR A 122 8.62 3.56 -4.38
N ALA A 123 9.31 3.86 -3.27
CA ALA A 123 9.74 5.22 -2.96
C ALA A 123 10.70 5.79 -4.01
N ARG A 124 11.72 5.03 -4.42
CA ARG A 124 12.71 5.45 -5.42
C ARG A 124 12.08 5.72 -6.79
N VAL A 125 11.28 4.79 -7.30
CA VAL A 125 10.65 4.88 -8.63
C VAL A 125 9.61 5.99 -8.68
N THR A 126 8.84 6.20 -7.61
CA THR A 126 7.93 7.35 -7.49
C THR A 126 8.68 8.67 -7.46
N THR A 127 9.81 8.74 -6.76
CA THR A 127 10.65 9.96 -6.73
C THR A 127 11.26 10.25 -8.10
N GLN A 128 11.66 9.23 -8.86
CA GLN A 128 12.10 9.38 -10.25
C GLN A 128 11.00 10.01 -11.10
N ARG A 129 9.78 9.45 -11.07
CA ARG A 129 8.65 9.97 -11.84
C ARG A 129 8.28 11.39 -11.46
N LEU A 130 8.36 11.73 -10.18
CA LEU A 130 8.17 13.08 -9.70
C LEU A 130 9.15 14.05 -10.40
N ARG A 131 10.45 13.71 -10.45
CA ARG A 131 11.44 14.54 -11.17
C ARG A 131 11.09 14.68 -12.64
N ASP A 132 10.74 13.58 -13.31
CA ASP A 132 10.39 13.61 -14.73
C ASP A 132 9.21 14.54 -15.01
N LEU A 133 8.17 14.50 -14.16
CA LEU A 133 6.99 15.36 -14.31
C LEU A 133 7.26 16.82 -13.90
N ASP A 134 8.12 17.05 -12.91
CA ASP A 134 8.46 18.40 -12.45
C ASP A 134 9.18 19.20 -13.54
N VAL A 135 10.06 18.56 -14.31
CA VAL A 135 10.68 19.19 -15.50
C VAL A 135 9.60 19.74 -16.44
N TRP A 136 8.58 18.95 -16.78
CA TRP A 136 7.49 19.39 -17.64
C TRP A 136 6.64 20.49 -17.01
N LEU A 137 6.42 20.44 -15.70
CA LEU A 137 5.66 21.47 -15.00
C LEU A 137 6.39 22.81 -15.06
N GLN A 138 7.71 22.79 -14.86
CA GLN A 138 8.55 23.97 -15.01
C GLN A 138 8.53 24.50 -16.44
N GLU A 139 8.64 23.64 -17.46
CA GLU A 139 8.54 24.08 -18.86
C GLU A 139 7.20 24.77 -19.17
N LEU A 140 6.09 24.23 -18.67
CA LEU A 140 4.77 24.86 -18.83
C LEU A 140 4.58 26.14 -18.03
N ASN A 141 5.35 26.35 -16.96
CA ASN A 141 5.32 27.58 -16.17
C ASN A 141 6.16 28.71 -16.78
N ARG A 142 7.09 28.40 -17.69
CA ARG A 142 7.91 29.39 -18.40
C ARG A 142 7.25 29.94 -19.68
N ARG A 143 6.15 29.34 -20.12
CA ARG A 143 5.35 29.78 -21.27
C ARG A 143 4.26 30.72 -20.81
#